data_AF-A0A965XMZ4-F1
#
_entry.id   AF-A0A965XMZ4-F1
#
_cell.length_a   1.000
_cell.length_b   1.000
_cell.length_c   1.000
_cell.angle_alpha   90.00
_cell.angle_beta   90.00
_cell.angle_gamma   90.00
#
_symmetry.space_group_name_H-M   'P 1'
#
loop_
_entity.id
_entity.type
_entity.pdbx_description
1 polymer ?
#
loop_
_entity_poly.entity_id
_entity_poly.type
_entity_poly.pdbx_seq_one_letter_code
_entity_poly.pdbx_strand_id
1 'polypeptide(L)'
;MRKNVNFLDSVSFISENQAEYTILTDLYLECQNMIFLFELSELNNVKFQYSNIVKSINENYKSFDLRKFELESNGSVRYEVLKSESGSSLKDEELFNLAIDISKKNNSYILVRAARALVLIYKGQFDLEFKNIFADKKALIDMNNMKRDINELELVFENFHSERKHKGCDYVEDDKVKDSVSEQQLRNGLISFLEKVTKLHIVPELCTSKHEDEESVDIGVIDSNNEVAIIEVKFFVKQGFFKSPDKKAYSKSRFKDGYEQLNRYCIHLNKENYKLHSAFLYMFYAHSESYEKIYENSKQYYAEFVKLSECSNDFLHHYKSTICDNIVDVKS
;
A
#
# COMPACT_ATOMS: atom_id res chain seq x y z
N MET A 1 -14.48 37.90 19.41
CA MET A 1 -13.09 37.43 19.60
C MET A 1 -13.12 35.93 19.84
N ARG A 2 -12.87 35.13 18.81
CA ARG A 2 -12.68 33.68 18.95
C ARG A 2 -11.23 33.47 19.39
N LYS A 3 -11.04 32.78 20.53
CA LYS A 3 -9.71 32.38 21.00
C LYS A 3 -9.10 31.43 19.97
N ASN A 4 -7.92 31.79 19.47
CA ASN A 4 -7.04 30.86 18.76
C ASN A 4 -6.71 29.73 19.72
N VAL A 5 -7.24 28.54 19.44
CA VAL A 5 -6.75 27.29 20.02
C VAL A 5 -5.43 27.02 19.29
N ASN A 6 -4.32 27.10 20.00
CA ASN A 6 -3.00 26.82 19.45
C ASN A 6 -3.01 25.39 18.90
N PHE A 7 -2.71 25.22 17.62
CA PHE A 7 -2.47 23.92 17.00
C PHE A 7 -1.42 23.09 17.78
N LEU A 8 -0.51 23.77 18.48
CA LEU A 8 0.47 23.17 19.39
C LEU A 8 -0.13 22.47 20.62
N ASP A 9 -1.35 22.82 21.03
CA ASP A 9 -2.04 22.14 22.16
C ASP A 9 -2.74 20.84 21.71
N SER A 10 -2.80 20.56 20.40
CA SER A 10 -3.36 19.34 19.83
C SER A 10 -2.32 18.25 19.53
N VAL A 11 -1.04 18.55 19.74
CA VAL A 11 0.03 17.55 19.69
C VAL A 11 0.09 16.89 21.06
N SER A 12 -0.60 15.78 21.18
CA SER A 12 -0.55 14.87 22.33
C SER A 12 0.90 14.69 22.80
N PHE A 13 1.10 14.85 24.11
CA PHE A 13 2.30 14.48 24.87
C PHE A 13 3.11 13.38 24.16
N ILE A 14 4.32 13.71 23.70
CA ILE A 14 5.34 12.71 23.36
C ILE A 14 5.60 11.94 24.65
N SER A 15 5.24 10.66 24.71
CA SER A 15 5.54 9.86 25.90
C SER A 15 7.05 9.73 26.06
N GLU A 16 7.52 9.74 27.31
CA GLU A 16 8.94 9.62 27.64
C GLU A 16 9.57 8.35 27.04
N ASN A 17 8.76 7.31 26.80
CA ASN A 17 9.17 6.00 26.29
C ASN A 17 8.74 5.73 24.82
N GLN A 18 8.41 6.76 24.03
CA GLN A 18 7.83 6.55 22.69
C GLN A 18 8.73 5.72 21.75
N ALA A 19 10.05 5.87 21.86
CA ALA A 19 11.02 5.10 21.07
C ALA A 19 11.02 3.62 21.48
N GLU A 20 11.03 3.34 22.78
CA GLU A 20 11.01 2.01 23.37
C GLU A 20 9.70 1.29 23.05
N TYR A 21 8.55 1.99 23.16
CA TYR A 21 7.25 1.46 22.76
C TYR A 21 7.23 1.10 21.28
N THR A 22 7.79 1.95 20.41
CA THR A 22 7.90 1.65 18.97
C THR A 22 8.69 0.36 18.74
N ILE A 23 9.83 0.20 19.40
CA ILE A 23 10.68 -1.01 19.27
C ILE A 23 9.96 -2.25 19.82
N LEU A 24 9.28 -2.14 20.96
CA LEU A 24 8.51 -3.26 21.53
C LEU A 24 7.33 -3.66 20.64
N THR A 25 6.70 -2.70 19.95
CA THR A 25 5.64 -3.03 18.98
C THR A 25 6.17 -3.73 17.72
N ASP A 26 7.44 -3.54 17.34
CA ASP A 26 8.05 -4.26 16.20
C ASP A 26 8.21 -5.76 16.46
N LEU A 27 8.33 -6.18 17.73
CA LEU A 27 8.30 -7.60 18.10
C LEU A 27 7.01 -8.31 17.66
N TYR A 28 5.91 -7.59 17.46
CA TYR A 28 4.67 -8.15 16.93
C TYR A 28 4.86 -8.76 15.54
N LEU A 29 5.67 -8.13 14.70
CA LEU A 29 5.96 -8.55 13.33
C LEU A 29 7.01 -9.67 13.33
N GLU A 30 8.09 -9.50 14.06
CA GLU A 30 9.22 -10.46 14.07
C GLU A 30 8.87 -11.81 14.72
N CYS A 31 7.99 -11.81 15.73
CA CYS A 31 7.58 -13.02 16.43
C CYS A 31 6.12 -13.37 16.14
N GLN A 32 5.72 -13.23 14.86
CA GLN A 32 4.35 -13.51 14.43
C GLN A 32 3.94 -14.95 14.79
N ASN A 33 2.73 -15.11 15.35
CA ASN A 33 2.16 -16.38 15.81
C ASN A 33 2.81 -17.02 17.05
N MET A 34 3.73 -16.33 17.73
CA MET A 34 4.29 -16.80 19.00
C MET A 34 3.51 -16.22 20.18
N ILE A 35 3.28 -17.04 21.22
CA ILE A 35 2.63 -16.60 22.47
C ILE A 35 3.61 -16.75 23.64
N PHE A 36 3.99 -15.63 24.23
CA PHE A 36 5.00 -15.57 25.27
C PHE A 36 4.85 -14.31 26.14
N LEU A 37 5.53 -14.33 27.28
CA LEU A 37 5.74 -13.15 28.12
C LEU A 37 7.20 -12.70 27.97
N PHE A 38 7.45 -11.40 27.91
CA PHE A 38 8.78 -10.84 27.88
C PHE A 38 8.95 -9.80 28.99
N GLU A 39 9.86 -10.09 29.92
CA GLU A 39 10.15 -9.32 31.12
C GLU A 39 11.36 -8.41 30.94
N LEU A 40 11.18 -7.15 31.36
CA LEU A 40 12.15 -6.07 31.28
C LEU A 40 12.17 -5.35 32.63
N SER A 41 13.36 -5.21 33.23
CA SER A 41 13.53 -4.35 34.41
C SER A 41 13.39 -2.86 34.05
N GLU A 42 13.91 -2.46 32.89
CA GLU A 42 13.87 -1.10 32.36
C GLU A 42 13.67 -1.13 30.83
N LEU A 43 12.89 -0.18 30.30
CA LEU A 43 12.56 -0.12 28.87
C LEU A 43 13.75 0.27 27.99
N ASN A 44 14.61 1.18 28.47
CA ASN A 44 15.72 1.77 27.70
C ASN A 44 16.70 0.72 27.13
N ASN A 45 16.81 -0.44 27.80
CA ASN A 45 17.72 -1.52 27.40
C ASN A 45 17.27 -2.24 26.13
N VAL A 46 15.97 -2.16 25.75
CA VAL A 46 15.43 -2.89 24.60
C VAL A 46 16.09 -2.44 23.28
N LYS A 47 16.40 -1.15 23.16
CA LYS A 47 16.95 -0.56 21.93
C LYS A 47 18.31 -1.15 21.56
N PHE A 48 19.15 -1.40 22.56
CA PHE A 48 20.51 -1.89 22.33
C PHE A 48 20.56 -3.41 22.14
N GLN A 49 19.53 -4.13 22.55
CA GLN A 49 19.50 -5.60 22.57
C GLN A 49 18.46 -6.20 21.62
N TYR A 50 17.76 -5.40 20.81
CA TYR A 50 16.63 -5.83 19.98
C TYR A 50 16.94 -7.09 19.15
N SER A 51 18.02 -7.08 18.36
CA SER A 51 18.39 -8.23 17.53
C SER A 51 18.70 -9.48 18.35
N ASN A 52 19.30 -9.33 19.52
CA ASN A 52 19.57 -10.44 20.44
C ASN A 52 18.26 -10.99 21.03
N ILE A 53 17.34 -10.10 21.40
CA ILE A 53 16.02 -10.46 21.92
C ILE A 53 15.24 -11.29 20.88
N VAL A 54 15.10 -10.79 19.67
CA VAL A 54 14.39 -11.49 18.57
C VAL A 54 15.02 -12.86 18.32
N LYS A 55 16.35 -12.92 18.21
CA LYS A 55 17.08 -14.17 18.01
C LYS A 55 16.82 -15.17 19.13
N SER A 56 16.97 -14.75 20.39
CA SER A 56 16.79 -15.63 21.55
C SER A 56 15.36 -16.14 21.67
N ILE A 57 14.36 -15.29 21.40
CA ILE A 57 12.94 -15.72 21.38
C ILE A 57 12.74 -16.76 20.29
N ASN A 58 13.17 -16.49 19.05
CA ASN A 58 12.97 -17.40 17.92
C ASN A 58 13.65 -18.77 18.12
N GLU A 59 14.85 -18.80 18.69
CA GLU A 59 15.59 -20.05 18.94
C GLU A 59 14.97 -20.89 20.06
N ASN A 60 14.44 -20.24 21.10
CA ASN A 60 14.03 -20.90 22.33
C ASN A 60 12.51 -21.00 22.52
N TYR A 61 11.70 -20.38 21.66
CA TYR A 61 10.26 -20.55 21.67
C TYR A 61 9.87 -22.00 21.34
N LYS A 62 8.84 -22.51 22.02
CA LYS A 62 8.19 -23.79 21.73
C LYS A 62 6.69 -23.59 21.77
N SER A 63 5.99 -24.08 20.75
CA SER A 63 4.54 -23.90 20.64
C SER A 63 3.71 -24.71 21.64
N PHE A 64 4.33 -25.68 22.32
CA PHE A 64 3.67 -26.61 23.23
C PHE A 64 3.82 -26.25 24.73
N ASP A 65 4.55 -25.18 25.05
CA ASP A 65 4.67 -24.65 26.40
C ASP A 65 4.51 -23.11 26.40
N LEU A 66 4.20 -22.52 27.56
CA LEU A 66 4.20 -21.08 27.75
C LEU A 66 5.53 -20.67 28.36
N ARG A 67 6.27 -19.80 27.68
CA ARG A 67 7.56 -19.30 28.13
C ARG A 67 7.51 -17.83 28.52
N LYS A 68 8.27 -17.50 29.55
CA LYS A 68 8.71 -16.13 29.84
C LYS A 68 10.14 -15.98 29.37
N PHE A 69 10.42 -14.90 28.67
CA PHE A 69 11.76 -14.44 28.34
C PHE A 69 12.09 -13.26 29.23
N GLU A 70 13.33 -13.15 29.70
CA GLU A 70 13.77 -12.08 30.60
C GLU A 70 15.06 -11.47 30.07
N LEU A 71 15.06 -10.14 29.88
CA LEU A 71 16.27 -9.41 29.53
C LEU A 71 17.05 -9.06 30.79
N GLU A 72 18.22 -9.69 30.95
CA GLU A 72 19.12 -9.39 32.06
C GLU A 72 19.91 -8.10 31.81
N SER A 73 20.43 -7.50 32.89
CA SER A 73 21.23 -6.26 32.83
C SER A 73 22.53 -6.40 32.03
N ASN A 74 23.03 -7.63 31.84
CA ASN A 74 24.19 -7.93 31.01
C ASN A 74 23.85 -8.04 29.50
N GLY A 75 22.58 -7.83 29.12
CA GLY A 75 22.08 -7.92 27.74
C GLY A 75 21.75 -9.35 27.27
N SER A 76 21.95 -10.37 28.11
CA SER A 76 21.54 -11.73 27.80
C SER A 76 20.04 -11.93 28.03
N VAL A 77 19.44 -12.85 27.26
CA VAL A 77 18.02 -13.21 27.41
C VAL A 77 17.91 -14.60 28.00
N ARG A 78 17.36 -14.68 29.21
CA ARG A 78 17.00 -15.96 29.85
C ARG A 78 15.57 -16.33 29.50
N TYR A 79 15.23 -17.60 29.66
CA TYR A 79 13.85 -18.05 29.56
C TYR A 79 13.50 -19.03 30.67
N GLU A 80 12.23 -19.03 31.05
CA GLU A 80 11.62 -20.01 31.96
C GLU A 80 10.32 -20.53 31.36
N VAL A 81 10.02 -21.81 31.60
CA VAL A 81 8.73 -22.40 31.26
C VAL A 81 7.76 -22.09 32.40
N LEU A 82 6.76 -21.25 32.13
CA LEU A 82 5.72 -20.88 33.09
C LEU A 82 4.66 -21.98 33.20
N LYS A 83 4.31 -22.60 32.08
CA LYS A 83 3.36 -23.72 32.03
C LYS A 83 3.75 -24.71 30.95
N SER A 84 3.58 -26.00 31.24
CA SER A 84 3.77 -27.11 30.28
C SER A 84 2.54 -27.33 29.40
N GLU A 85 1.92 -26.26 28.92
CA GLU A 85 0.81 -26.27 27.97
C GLU A 85 1.00 -25.13 26.96
N SER A 86 0.44 -25.29 25.76
CA SER A 86 0.60 -24.28 24.71
C SER A 86 0.09 -22.92 25.16
N GLY A 87 0.86 -21.86 24.93
CA GLY A 87 0.33 -20.49 25.11
C GLY A 87 -0.96 -20.25 24.33
N SER A 88 -1.16 -20.94 23.19
CA SER A 88 -2.37 -20.83 22.36
C SER A 88 -3.61 -21.51 22.94
N SER A 89 -3.46 -22.43 23.90
CA SER A 89 -4.60 -23.04 24.59
C SER A 89 -5.13 -22.19 25.74
N LEU A 90 -4.37 -21.16 26.13
CA LEU A 90 -4.74 -20.23 27.20
C LEU A 90 -5.62 -19.11 26.66
N LYS A 91 -6.54 -18.64 27.50
CA LYS A 91 -7.27 -17.41 27.23
C LYS A 91 -6.37 -16.21 27.48
N ASP A 92 -6.57 -15.14 26.71
CA ASP A 92 -5.83 -13.87 26.89
C ASP A 92 -5.91 -13.37 28.36
N GLU A 93 -7.06 -13.53 29.03
CA GLU A 93 -7.25 -13.20 30.46
C GLU A 93 -6.29 -13.95 31.39
N GLU A 94 -6.02 -15.23 31.12
CA GLU A 94 -5.11 -16.05 31.92
C GLU A 94 -3.66 -15.59 31.74
N LEU A 95 -3.28 -15.23 30.52
CA LEU A 95 -1.97 -14.65 30.20
C LEU A 95 -1.80 -13.29 30.90
N PHE A 96 -2.83 -12.44 30.89
CA PHE A 96 -2.77 -11.13 31.52
C PHE A 96 -2.69 -11.23 33.04
N ASN A 97 -3.45 -12.11 33.67
CA ASN A 97 -3.36 -12.32 35.12
C ASN A 97 -1.97 -12.78 35.55
N LEU A 98 -1.38 -13.73 34.80
CA LEU A 98 -0.02 -14.20 35.04
C LEU A 98 1.01 -13.06 34.91
N ALA A 99 0.89 -12.25 33.86
CA ALA A 99 1.75 -11.09 33.65
C ALA A 99 1.60 -10.01 34.73
N ILE A 100 0.37 -9.75 35.20
CA ILE A 100 0.08 -8.82 36.29
C ILE A 100 0.77 -9.27 37.58
N ASP A 101 0.69 -10.56 37.90
CA ASP A 101 1.29 -11.11 39.11
C ASP A 101 2.82 -11.04 39.07
N ILE A 102 3.43 -11.42 37.93
CA ILE A 102 4.88 -11.33 37.73
C ILE A 102 5.34 -9.86 37.82
N SER A 103 4.67 -8.96 37.10
CA SER A 103 5.00 -7.53 37.07
C SER A 103 4.95 -6.89 38.47
N LYS A 104 3.93 -7.22 39.28
CA LYS A 104 3.82 -6.75 40.68
C LYS A 104 4.95 -7.28 41.54
N LYS A 105 5.22 -8.58 41.46
CA LYS A 105 6.21 -9.27 42.30
C LYS A 105 7.62 -8.76 42.01
N ASN A 106 7.95 -8.61 40.74
CA ASN A 106 9.31 -8.31 40.29
C ASN A 106 9.55 -6.82 40.05
N ASN A 107 8.51 -5.99 40.16
CA ASN A 107 8.60 -4.55 39.88
C ASN A 107 9.12 -4.26 38.46
N SER A 108 8.66 -5.05 37.49
CA SER A 108 9.16 -5.09 36.11
C SER A 108 8.06 -4.81 35.09
N TYR A 109 8.47 -4.46 33.88
CA TYR A 109 7.62 -4.41 32.70
C TYR A 109 7.46 -5.82 32.13
N ILE A 110 6.22 -6.20 31.80
CA ILE A 110 5.90 -7.45 31.12
C ILE A 110 5.19 -7.12 29.82
N LEU A 111 5.86 -7.36 28.70
CA LEU A 111 5.25 -7.38 27.38
C LEU A 111 4.57 -8.74 27.20
N VAL A 112 3.27 -8.75 26.98
CA VAL A 112 2.50 -9.96 26.73
C VAL A 112 2.15 -10.01 25.25
N ARG A 113 2.67 -11.02 24.55
CA ARG A 113 2.20 -11.36 23.22
C ARG A 113 1.14 -12.45 23.34
N ALA A 114 -0.12 -12.05 23.28
CA ALA A 114 -1.26 -12.96 23.26
C ALA A 114 -1.70 -13.25 21.83
N ALA A 115 -2.75 -14.06 21.62
CA ALA A 115 -3.18 -14.43 20.26
C ALA A 115 -3.60 -13.18 19.43
N ARG A 116 -4.32 -12.24 20.04
CA ARG A 116 -4.90 -11.08 19.34
C ARG A 116 -4.42 -9.72 19.83
N ALA A 117 -3.60 -9.71 20.86
CA ALA A 117 -3.14 -8.50 21.53
C ALA A 117 -1.63 -8.52 21.75
N LEU A 118 -1.07 -7.31 21.81
CA LEU A 118 0.21 -7.01 22.41
C LEU A 118 -0.06 -5.95 23.47
N VAL A 119 0.29 -6.24 24.71
CA VAL A 119 0.08 -5.31 25.84
C VAL A 119 1.35 -5.22 26.66
N LEU A 120 1.55 -4.08 27.30
CA LEU A 120 2.62 -3.86 28.26
C LEU A 120 2.00 -3.65 29.64
N ILE A 121 2.54 -4.32 30.65
CA ILE A 121 2.07 -4.26 32.03
C ILE A 121 3.24 -3.83 32.91
N TYR A 122 3.04 -2.82 33.77
CA TYR A 122 4.04 -2.37 34.73
C TYR A 122 3.42 -2.22 36.12
N LYS A 123 4.10 -2.75 37.14
CA LYS A 123 3.57 -2.85 38.52
C LYS A 123 2.15 -3.42 38.58
N GLY A 124 1.84 -4.34 37.68
CA GLY A 124 0.53 -4.98 37.55
C GLY A 124 -0.60 -4.11 37.02
N GLN A 125 -0.30 -3.00 36.36
CA GLN A 125 -1.26 -2.17 35.64
C GLN A 125 -0.93 -2.16 34.15
N PHE A 126 -1.96 -2.11 33.30
CA PHE A 126 -1.79 -1.94 31.87
C PHE A 126 -1.21 -0.56 31.57
N ASP A 127 -0.20 -0.53 30.71
CA ASP A 127 0.33 0.70 30.15
C ASP A 127 -0.61 1.19 29.03
N LEU A 128 -1.36 2.25 29.33
CA LEU A 128 -2.36 2.81 28.40
C LEU A 128 -1.71 3.53 27.22
N GLU A 129 -0.51 4.10 27.39
CA GLU A 129 0.21 4.79 26.32
C GLU A 129 0.73 3.79 25.30
N PHE A 130 1.33 2.68 25.77
CA PHE A 130 1.74 1.57 24.91
C PHE A 130 0.55 0.99 24.14
N LYS A 131 -0.59 0.78 24.80
CA LYS A 131 -1.80 0.23 24.18
C LYS A 131 -2.27 1.08 22.99
N ASN A 132 -2.26 2.40 23.14
CA ASN A 132 -2.68 3.32 22.07
C ASN A 132 -1.72 3.25 20.87
N ILE A 133 -0.41 3.32 21.12
CA ILE A 133 0.62 3.22 20.07
C ILE A 133 0.51 1.89 19.33
N PHE A 134 0.32 0.78 20.04
CA PHE A 134 0.15 -0.53 19.42
C PHE A 134 -1.13 -0.61 18.58
N ALA A 135 -2.25 -0.06 19.06
CA ALA A 135 -3.49 -0.02 18.29
C ALA A 135 -3.34 0.76 16.98
N ASP A 136 -2.70 1.93 17.02
CA ASP A 136 -2.44 2.76 15.83
C ASP A 136 -1.53 2.04 14.85
N LYS A 137 -0.44 1.43 15.33
CA LYS A 137 0.50 0.68 14.49
C LYS A 137 -0.14 -0.57 13.89
N LYS A 138 -0.96 -1.29 14.66
CA LYS A 138 -1.73 -2.44 14.15
C LYS A 138 -2.71 -2.02 13.06
N ALA A 139 -3.42 -0.90 13.22
CA ALA A 139 -4.30 -0.37 12.19
C ALA A 139 -3.54 -0.04 10.89
N LEU A 140 -2.35 0.56 11.00
CA LEU A 140 -1.48 0.81 9.84
C LEU A 140 -1.00 -0.48 9.16
N ILE A 141 -0.61 -1.50 9.94
CA ILE A 141 -0.21 -2.81 9.42
C ILE A 141 -1.39 -3.48 8.70
N ASP A 142 -2.57 -3.49 9.31
CA ASP A 142 -3.78 -4.08 8.72
C ASP A 142 -4.18 -3.36 7.43
N MET A 143 -4.11 -2.02 7.41
CA MET A 143 -4.30 -1.23 6.19
C MET A 143 -3.29 -1.59 5.10
N ASN A 144 -2.02 -1.77 5.47
CA ASN A 144 -0.98 -2.13 4.50
C ASN A 144 -1.17 -3.55 3.95
N ASN A 145 -1.63 -4.49 4.79
CA ASN A 145 -1.96 -5.86 4.39
C ASN A 145 -3.18 -5.93 3.45
N MET A 146 -4.06 -4.93 3.48
CA MET A 146 -5.19 -4.82 2.54
C MET A 146 -4.80 -4.21 1.19
N LYS A 147 -3.59 -3.66 1.05
CA LYS A 147 -3.13 -3.06 -0.21
C LYS A 147 -2.87 -4.12 -1.26
N ARG A 148 -3.22 -3.78 -2.50
CA ARG A 148 -3.19 -4.67 -3.67
C ARG A 148 -1.80 -4.81 -4.26
N ASP A 149 -1.55 -5.97 -4.87
CA ASP A 149 -0.30 -6.27 -5.56
C ASP A 149 -0.34 -6.00 -7.08
N ILE A 150 0.76 -6.31 -7.78
CA ILE A 150 0.92 -6.06 -9.22
C ILE A 150 -0.01 -6.92 -10.10
N ASN A 151 -0.42 -8.09 -9.61
CA ASN A 151 -1.32 -9.00 -10.33
C ASN A 151 -2.78 -8.53 -10.24
N GLU A 152 -3.09 -7.65 -9.28
CA GLU A 152 -4.44 -7.15 -9.03
C GLU A 152 -4.73 -5.79 -9.69
N LEU A 153 -3.84 -5.30 -10.58
CA LEU A 153 -3.97 -3.96 -11.19
C LEU A 153 -5.29 -3.75 -11.97
N GLU A 154 -5.81 -4.77 -12.64
CA GLU A 154 -7.11 -4.66 -13.34
C GLU A 154 -8.26 -4.36 -12.37
N LEU A 155 -8.29 -5.05 -11.22
CA LEU A 155 -9.25 -4.77 -10.15
C LEU A 155 -9.02 -3.38 -9.52
N VAL A 156 -7.77 -2.94 -9.42
CA VAL A 156 -7.44 -1.59 -8.95
C VAL A 156 -8.01 -0.53 -9.89
N PHE A 157 -7.93 -0.73 -11.21
CA PHE A 157 -8.51 0.17 -12.21
C PHE A 157 -10.05 0.20 -12.16
N GLU A 158 -10.70 -0.94 -11.97
CA GLU A 158 -12.15 -1.01 -11.76
C GLU A 158 -12.57 -0.26 -10.50
N ASN A 159 -11.81 -0.41 -9.41
CA ASN A 159 -12.05 0.30 -8.16
C ASN A 159 -11.83 1.80 -8.29
N PHE A 160 -10.84 2.24 -9.08
CA PHE A 160 -10.63 3.66 -9.36
C PHE A 160 -11.85 4.26 -10.07
N HIS A 161 -12.34 3.60 -11.12
CA HIS A 161 -13.54 4.01 -11.84
C HIS A 161 -14.77 4.08 -10.90
N SER A 162 -14.97 3.05 -10.09
CA SER A 162 -16.07 2.98 -9.11
C SER A 162 -15.98 4.07 -8.03
N GLU A 163 -14.79 4.33 -7.49
CA GLU A 163 -14.56 5.40 -6.52
C GLU A 163 -14.86 6.77 -7.14
N ARG A 164 -14.36 7.02 -8.35
CA ARG A 164 -14.62 8.26 -9.12
C ARG A 164 -16.11 8.46 -9.38
N LYS A 165 -16.82 7.40 -9.75
CA LYS A 165 -18.26 7.41 -10.02
C LYS A 165 -19.07 7.70 -8.77
N HIS A 166 -18.75 7.06 -7.64
CA HIS A 166 -19.60 7.09 -6.44
C HIS A 166 -19.23 8.16 -5.42
N LYS A 167 -17.94 8.54 -5.33
CA LYS A 167 -17.47 9.60 -4.44
C LYS A 167 -17.32 10.94 -5.14
N GLY A 168 -17.47 10.96 -6.48
CA GLY A 168 -17.23 12.12 -7.31
C GLY A 168 -15.76 12.30 -7.65
N CYS A 169 -15.48 13.27 -8.52
CA CYS A 169 -14.12 13.63 -8.90
C CYS A 169 -14.01 15.10 -9.29
N ASP A 170 -12.79 15.63 -9.20
CA ASP A 170 -12.53 17.04 -9.48
C ASP A 170 -12.52 17.37 -10.97
N TYR A 171 -12.62 16.37 -11.85
CA TYR A 171 -12.60 16.56 -13.31
C TYR A 171 -13.97 16.96 -13.87
N VAL A 172 -15.05 16.71 -13.12
CA VAL A 172 -16.43 16.90 -13.56
C VAL A 172 -17.10 17.98 -12.72
N GLU A 173 -17.89 18.82 -13.37
CA GLU A 173 -18.75 19.83 -12.73
C GLU A 173 -20.03 19.96 -13.58
N ASP A 174 -21.20 19.91 -12.93
CA ASP A 174 -22.53 19.83 -13.57
C ASP A 174 -22.58 18.87 -14.78
N ASP A 175 -22.20 17.61 -14.56
CA ASP A 175 -22.18 16.54 -15.56
C ASP A 175 -21.35 16.81 -16.83
N LYS A 176 -20.42 17.78 -16.75
CA LYS A 176 -19.48 18.13 -17.82
C LYS A 176 -18.05 18.05 -17.33
N VAL A 177 -17.15 17.70 -18.24
CA VAL A 177 -15.71 17.78 -17.99
C VAL A 177 -15.32 19.26 -17.84
N LYS A 178 -14.58 19.61 -16.79
CA LYS A 178 -14.08 20.98 -16.62
C LYS A 178 -13.12 21.33 -17.75
N ASP A 179 -13.15 22.59 -18.20
CA ASP A 179 -12.29 23.05 -19.29
C ASP A 179 -10.80 23.01 -18.93
N SER A 180 -10.42 22.97 -17.66
CA SER A 180 -9.02 22.87 -17.23
C SER A 180 -8.44 21.45 -17.33
N VAL A 181 -9.27 20.42 -17.54
CA VAL A 181 -8.84 19.01 -17.52
C VAL A 181 -7.83 18.73 -18.63
N SER A 182 -6.68 18.15 -18.24
CA SER A 182 -5.60 17.72 -19.12
C SER A 182 -5.23 16.25 -18.89
N GLU A 183 -4.50 15.63 -19.83
CA GLU A 183 -3.96 14.26 -19.70
C GLU A 183 -3.13 14.13 -18.41
N GLN A 184 -2.30 15.13 -18.10
CA GLN A 184 -1.50 15.19 -16.88
C GLN A 184 -2.36 15.20 -15.61
N GLN A 185 -3.46 15.95 -15.56
CA GLN A 185 -4.34 15.96 -14.39
C GLN A 185 -4.99 14.60 -14.16
N LEU A 186 -5.45 13.95 -15.23
CA LEU A 186 -6.06 12.61 -15.16
C LEU A 186 -5.05 11.56 -14.71
N ARG A 187 -3.84 11.59 -15.28
CA ARG A 187 -2.71 10.75 -14.87
C ARG A 187 -2.38 10.92 -13.39
N ASN A 188 -2.28 12.15 -12.92
CA ASN A 188 -1.92 12.42 -11.52
C ASN A 188 -2.97 11.87 -10.54
N GLY A 189 -4.26 11.94 -10.86
CA GLY A 189 -5.25 11.32 -9.97
C GLY A 189 -5.23 9.79 -10.00
N LEU A 190 -4.87 9.17 -11.13
CA LEU A 190 -4.62 7.72 -11.18
C LEU A 190 -3.41 7.36 -10.32
N ILE A 191 -2.31 8.12 -10.40
CA ILE A 191 -1.11 7.96 -9.55
C ILE A 191 -1.50 8.02 -8.07
N SER A 192 -2.19 9.08 -7.63
CA SER A 192 -2.59 9.25 -6.23
C SER A 192 -3.48 8.10 -5.73
N PHE A 193 -4.32 7.54 -6.60
CA PHE A 193 -5.11 6.37 -6.24
C PHE A 193 -4.25 5.12 -6.10
N LEU A 194 -3.33 4.86 -7.03
CA LEU A 194 -2.40 3.72 -6.97
C LEU A 194 -1.55 3.75 -5.69
N GLU A 195 -1.00 4.90 -5.31
CA GLU A 195 -0.22 5.07 -4.06
C GLU A 195 -1.03 4.73 -2.80
N LYS A 196 -2.31 5.12 -2.81
CA LYS A 196 -3.23 4.89 -1.70
C LYS A 196 -3.57 3.41 -1.54
N VAL A 197 -3.83 2.69 -2.62
CA VAL A 197 -4.47 1.36 -2.57
C VAL A 197 -3.54 0.19 -2.89
N THR A 198 -2.32 0.45 -3.38
CA THR A 198 -1.35 -0.60 -3.75
C THR A 198 -0.10 -0.55 -2.87
N LYS A 199 0.56 -1.69 -2.72
CA LYS A 199 1.88 -1.79 -2.06
C LYS A 199 3.05 -1.57 -3.04
N LEU A 200 2.77 -1.08 -4.24
CA LEU A 200 3.72 -0.93 -5.33
C LEU A 200 4.46 0.40 -5.24
N HIS A 201 5.68 0.44 -5.73
CA HIS A 201 6.41 1.68 -5.93
C HIS A 201 5.95 2.33 -7.24
N ILE A 202 5.33 3.51 -7.14
CA ILE A 202 4.80 4.25 -8.28
C ILE A 202 5.88 5.22 -8.78
N VAL A 203 6.19 5.15 -10.08
CA VAL A 203 7.20 5.98 -10.75
C VAL A 203 6.51 6.78 -11.86
N PRO A 204 6.18 8.06 -11.62
CA PRO A 204 5.72 8.95 -12.68
C PRO A 204 6.84 9.17 -13.70
N GLU A 205 6.51 9.21 -14.99
CA GLU A 205 7.49 9.45 -16.07
C GLU A 205 8.68 8.48 -16.02
N LEU A 206 8.39 7.16 -15.97
CA LEU A 206 9.43 6.14 -15.94
C LEU A 206 10.24 6.19 -17.25
N CYS A 207 11.51 6.62 -17.15
CA CYS A 207 12.46 6.61 -18.25
C CYS A 207 12.64 5.19 -18.81
N THR A 208 12.48 5.02 -20.14
CA THR A 208 12.67 3.71 -20.76
C THR A 208 14.12 3.36 -21.07
N SER A 209 15.04 4.32 -20.97
CA SER A 209 16.48 4.16 -21.14
C SER A 209 17.27 4.84 -20.03
N LYS A 210 18.42 4.25 -19.67
CA LYS A 210 19.36 4.80 -18.67
C LYS A 210 20.44 5.70 -19.27
N HIS A 211 20.60 5.67 -20.59
CA HIS A 211 21.79 6.18 -21.26
C HIS A 211 21.49 7.13 -22.41
N GLU A 212 20.27 7.12 -22.93
CA GLU A 212 19.83 7.96 -24.03
C GLU A 212 18.66 8.84 -23.57
N ASP A 213 18.58 10.06 -24.12
CA ASP A 213 17.49 11.00 -23.87
C ASP A 213 16.24 10.48 -24.63
N GLU A 214 15.58 9.48 -24.05
CA GLU A 214 14.46 8.75 -24.65
C GLU A 214 13.12 9.02 -23.95
N GLU A 215 12.06 8.56 -24.61
CA GLU A 215 10.68 8.67 -24.14
C GLU A 215 10.48 8.10 -22.72
N SER A 216 9.54 8.69 -21.98
CA SER A 216 9.08 8.21 -20.69
C SER A 216 7.72 7.51 -20.84
N VAL A 217 7.51 6.48 -20.02
CA VAL A 217 6.18 5.92 -19.76
C VAL A 217 5.47 6.84 -18.77
N ASP A 218 4.19 7.15 -18.99
CA ASP A 218 3.41 7.98 -18.07
C ASP A 218 3.49 7.52 -16.61
N ILE A 219 3.28 6.21 -16.36
CA ILE A 219 3.35 5.60 -15.03
C ILE A 219 4.01 4.23 -15.11
N GLY A 220 5.12 4.06 -14.39
CA GLY A 220 5.64 2.75 -14.00
C GLY A 220 5.15 2.34 -12.61
N VAL A 221 4.85 1.06 -12.40
CA VAL A 221 4.58 0.49 -11.08
C VAL A 221 5.46 -0.72 -10.84
N ILE A 222 6.13 -0.76 -9.69
CA ILE A 222 7.19 -1.74 -9.42
C ILE A 222 6.88 -2.49 -8.13
N ASP A 223 6.95 -3.82 -8.17
CA ASP A 223 6.75 -4.67 -6.99
C ASP A 223 8.07 -4.90 -6.20
N SER A 224 8.00 -5.61 -5.08
CA SER A 224 9.19 -5.93 -4.27
C SER A 224 10.18 -6.90 -4.94
N ASN A 225 9.76 -7.58 -6.01
CA ASN A 225 10.58 -8.50 -6.80
C ASN A 225 11.17 -7.81 -8.04
N ASN A 226 11.06 -6.49 -8.14
CA ASN A 226 11.44 -5.66 -9.29
C ASN A 226 10.69 -6.00 -10.58
N GLU A 227 9.50 -6.63 -10.48
CA GLU A 227 8.58 -6.73 -11.61
C GLU A 227 7.97 -5.36 -11.89
N VAL A 228 7.92 -4.99 -13.16
CA VAL A 228 7.46 -3.69 -13.61
C VAL A 228 6.18 -3.85 -14.42
N ALA A 229 5.13 -3.12 -14.07
CA ALA A 229 4.02 -2.88 -14.98
C ALA A 229 4.05 -1.42 -15.45
N ILE A 230 3.72 -1.21 -16.72
CA ILE A 230 3.68 0.12 -17.34
C ILE A 230 2.26 0.48 -17.71
N ILE A 231 1.91 1.75 -17.52
CA ILE A 231 0.58 2.28 -17.81
C ILE A 231 0.80 3.54 -18.66
N GLU A 232 0.30 3.49 -19.90
CA GLU A 232 0.22 4.66 -20.76
C GLU A 232 -1.15 5.31 -20.62
N VAL A 233 -1.20 6.61 -20.35
CA VAL A 233 -2.45 7.34 -20.13
C VAL A 233 -2.78 8.14 -21.38
N LYS A 234 -4.02 8.01 -21.83
CA LYS A 234 -4.56 8.77 -22.96
C LYS A 234 -5.93 9.31 -22.63
N PHE A 235 -6.30 10.40 -23.30
CA PHE A 235 -7.68 10.86 -23.22
C PHE A 235 -8.25 11.42 -24.52
N PHE A 236 -9.57 11.32 -24.68
CA PHE A 236 -10.31 12.07 -25.67
C PHE A 236 -11.70 12.49 -25.17
N VAL A 237 -12.15 13.67 -25.55
CA VAL A 237 -13.44 14.23 -25.16
C VAL A 237 -14.12 14.81 -26.39
N LYS A 238 -15.32 14.31 -26.69
CA LYS A 238 -16.13 14.80 -27.80
C LYS A 238 -16.63 16.23 -27.51
N GLN A 239 -16.80 17.01 -28.56
CA GLN A 239 -17.45 18.33 -28.47
C GLN A 239 -18.80 18.23 -27.74
N GLY A 240 -19.07 19.21 -26.88
CA GLY A 240 -20.27 19.25 -26.05
C GLY A 240 -20.20 18.48 -24.73
N PHE A 241 -19.09 17.80 -24.43
CA PHE A 241 -18.88 17.13 -23.12
C PHE A 241 -18.04 17.96 -22.15
N PHE A 242 -17.34 18.99 -22.64
CA PHE A 242 -16.73 20.02 -21.80
C PHE A 242 -17.76 21.06 -21.32
N LYS A 243 -17.39 21.85 -20.32
CA LYS A 243 -18.14 23.04 -19.89
C LYS A 243 -18.33 24.03 -21.04
N SER A 244 -17.26 24.33 -21.76
CA SER A 244 -17.33 25.07 -23.01
C SER A 244 -17.90 24.16 -24.12
N PRO A 245 -19.08 24.48 -24.70
CA PRO A 245 -19.76 23.59 -25.66
C PRO A 245 -18.95 23.27 -26.91
N ASP A 246 -18.13 24.22 -27.36
CA ASP A 246 -17.31 24.08 -28.57
C ASP A 246 -15.96 23.40 -28.33
N LYS A 247 -15.58 23.21 -27.06
CA LYS A 247 -14.33 22.55 -26.73
C LYS A 247 -14.43 21.05 -26.97
N LYS A 248 -13.37 20.50 -27.56
CA LYS A 248 -13.11 19.06 -27.70
C LYS A 248 -11.64 18.80 -27.41
N ALA A 249 -11.30 17.56 -27.10
CA ALA A 249 -9.92 17.13 -26.92
C ALA A 249 -9.71 15.82 -27.68
N TYR A 250 -8.82 15.82 -28.67
CA TYR A 250 -8.40 14.63 -29.43
C TYR A 250 -9.58 13.84 -30.03
N SER A 251 -9.32 12.59 -30.42
CA SER A 251 -10.30 11.67 -31.00
C SER A 251 -9.98 10.23 -30.60
N LYS A 252 -10.79 9.26 -31.06
CA LYS A 252 -10.52 7.83 -30.82
C LYS A 252 -9.21 7.35 -31.43
N SER A 253 -8.59 8.10 -32.34
CA SER A 253 -7.24 7.81 -32.83
C SER A 253 -6.20 7.68 -31.71
N ARG A 254 -6.45 8.26 -30.52
CA ARG A 254 -5.59 8.13 -29.34
C ARG A 254 -5.39 6.67 -28.88
N PHE A 255 -6.29 5.75 -29.23
CA PHE A 255 -6.04 4.32 -29.02
C PHE A 255 -4.81 3.85 -29.80
N LYS A 256 -4.74 4.20 -31.09
CA LYS A 256 -3.58 3.88 -31.94
C LYS A 256 -2.30 4.50 -31.39
N ASP A 257 -2.32 5.80 -31.05
CA ASP A 257 -1.17 6.49 -30.48
C ASP A 257 -0.65 5.77 -29.21
N GLY A 258 -1.56 5.36 -28.33
CA GLY A 258 -1.23 4.62 -27.11
C GLY A 258 -0.59 3.25 -27.38
N TYR A 259 -1.10 2.48 -28.35
CA TYR A 259 -0.50 1.20 -28.72
C TYR A 259 0.89 1.36 -29.33
N GLU A 260 1.08 2.37 -30.19
CA GLU A 260 2.39 2.67 -30.78
C GLU A 260 3.41 3.07 -29.72
N GLN A 261 3.03 3.88 -28.73
CA GLN A 261 3.89 4.25 -27.60
C GLN A 261 4.24 3.04 -26.72
N LEU A 262 3.23 2.28 -26.27
CA LEU A 262 3.46 1.07 -25.48
C LEU A 262 4.37 0.07 -26.19
N ASN A 263 4.25 -0.08 -27.50
CA ASN A 263 5.13 -0.95 -28.27
C ASN A 263 6.60 -0.51 -28.19
N ARG A 264 6.88 0.79 -28.32
CA ARG A 264 8.25 1.32 -28.15
C ARG A 264 8.76 1.09 -26.73
N TYR A 265 7.94 1.37 -25.72
CA TYR A 265 8.31 1.16 -24.32
C TYR A 265 8.63 -0.29 -24.02
N CYS A 266 7.82 -1.24 -24.48
CA CYS A 266 8.10 -2.66 -24.32
C CYS A 266 9.44 -3.05 -24.93
N ILE A 267 9.76 -2.57 -26.14
CA ILE A 267 11.06 -2.85 -26.78
C ILE A 267 12.21 -2.28 -25.94
N HIS A 268 12.11 -1.03 -25.51
CA HIS A 268 13.19 -0.33 -24.82
C HIS A 268 13.44 -0.93 -23.42
N LEU A 269 12.37 -1.17 -22.67
CA LEU A 269 12.47 -1.75 -21.32
C LEU A 269 12.99 -3.19 -21.34
N ASN A 270 12.62 -4.01 -22.34
CA ASN A 270 13.20 -5.34 -22.51
C ASN A 270 14.70 -5.28 -22.87
N LYS A 271 15.11 -4.36 -23.75
CA LYS A 271 16.54 -4.14 -24.07
C LYS A 271 17.35 -3.74 -22.83
N GLU A 272 16.79 -2.92 -21.95
CA GLU A 272 17.38 -2.49 -20.68
C GLU A 272 17.29 -3.54 -19.55
N ASN A 273 16.79 -4.74 -19.85
CA ASN A 273 16.62 -5.87 -18.92
C ASN A 273 15.71 -5.57 -17.73
N TYR A 274 14.70 -4.71 -17.90
CA TYR A 274 13.62 -4.63 -16.92
C TYR A 274 12.82 -5.94 -16.92
N LYS A 275 12.40 -6.38 -15.73
CA LYS A 275 11.48 -7.52 -15.59
C LYS A 275 10.05 -7.05 -15.84
N LEU A 276 9.76 -6.73 -17.10
CA LEU A 276 8.44 -6.26 -17.51
C LEU A 276 7.42 -7.38 -17.29
N HIS A 277 6.36 -7.08 -16.55
CA HIS A 277 5.29 -7.98 -16.17
C HIS A 277 4.04 -7.74 -17.00
N SER A 278 3.66 -6.47 -17.17
CA SER A 278 2.48 -6.11 -17.96
C SER A 278 2.51 -4.68 -18.48
N ALA A 279 1.81 -4.45 -19.58
CA ALA A 279 1.61 -3.14 -20.19
C ALA A 279 0.12 -2.86 -20.37
N PHE A 280 -0.33 -1.67 -19.93
CA PHE A 280 -1.72 -1.24 -19.96
C PHE A 280 -1.89 0.07 -20.71
N LEU A 281 -2.95 0.18 -21.50
CA LEU A 281 -3.42 1.47 -22.01
C LEU A 281 -4.61 1.93 -21.16
N TYR A 282 -4.47 3.04 -20.43
CA TYR A 282 -5.55 3.64 -19.66
C TYR A 282 -6.17 4.82 -20.44
N MET A 283 -7.35 4.61 -21.01
CA MET A 283 -8.04 5.58 -21.84
C MET A 283 -9.17 6.27 -21.08
N PHE A 284 -8.95 7.51 -20.67
CA PHE A 284 -10.03 8.39 -20.22
C PHE A 284 -10.84 8.90 -21.41
N TYR A 285 -12.17 8.91 -21.30
CA TYR A 285 -13.00 9.46 -22.36
C TYR A 285 -14.28 10.12 -21.87
N ALA A 286 -14.84 10.99 -22.71
CA ALA A 286 -16.22 11.42 -22.59
C ALA A 286 -16.86 11.52 -23.98
N HIS A 287 -17.90 10.72 -24.21
CA HIS A 287 -18.51 10.55 -25.52
C HIS A 287 -19.98 10.14 -25.39
N SER A 288 -20.75 10.40 -26.45
CA SER A 288 -22.17 10.01 -26.55
C SER A 288 -22.39 8.54 -26.94
N GLU A 289 -21.32 7.77 -27.12
CA GLU A 289 -21.41 6.35 -27.47
C GLU A 289 -21.38 5.53 -26.17
N SER A 290 -21.99 4.35 -26.19
CA SER A 290 -21.97 3.46 -25.03
C SER A 290 -20.55 2.95 -24.75
N TYR A 291 -20.34 2.49 -23.52
CA TYR A 291 -19.08 1.87 -23.10
C TYR A 291 -18.68 0.74 -24.04
N GLU A 292 -19.61 -0.16 -24.39
CA GLU A 292 -19.37 -1.31 -25.26
C GLU A 292 -18.88 -0.86 -26.63
N LYS A 293 -19.48 0.21 -27.18
CA LYS A 293 -19.07 0.73 -28.49
C LYS A 293 -17.67 1.33 -28.45
N ILE A 294 -17.33 2.07 -27.39
CA ILE A 294 -15.98 2.63 -27.20
C ILE A 294 -14.95 1.51 -27.01
N TYR A 295 -15.28 0.50 -26.21
CA TYR A 295 -14.42 -0.65 -25.97
C TYR A 295 -14.16 -1.46 -27.25
N GLU A 296 -15.20 -1.70 -28.06
CA GLU A 296 -15.06 -2.33 -29.38
C GLU A 296 -14.20 -1.51 -30.34
N ASN A 297 -14.29 -0.17 -30.33
CA ASN A 297 -13.38 0.66 -31.11
C ASN A 297 -11.92 0.44 -30.66
N SER A 298 -11.66 0.33 -29.36
CA SER A 298 -10.29 0.04 -28.86
C SER A 298 -9.78 -1.31 -29.39
N LYS A 299 -10.62 -2.35 -29.38
CA LYS A 299 -10.28 -3.66 -29.94
C LYS A 299 -10.00 -3.60 -31.43
N GLN A 300 -10.74 -2.79 -32.18
CA GLN A 300 -10.49 -2.59 -33.61
C GLN A 300 -9.13 -1.94 -33.85
N TYR A 301 -8.82 -0.84 -33.15
CA TYR A 301 -7.50 -0.20 -33.23
C TYR A 301 -6.37 -1.15 -32.84
N TYR A 302 -6.55 -1.95 -31.79
CA TYR A 302 -5.59 -2.96 -31.39
C TYR A 302 -5.40 -4.02 -32.49
N ALA A 303 -6.50 -4.57 -33.02
CA ALA A 303 -6.47 -5.60 -34.06
C ALA A 303 -5.86 -5.10 -35.38
N GLU A 304 -6.00 -3.81 -35.69
CA GLU A 304 -5.32 -3.16 -36.80
C GLU A 304 -3.83 -2.98 -36.52
N PHE A 305 -3.47 -2.51 -35.32
CA PHE A 305 -2.09 -2.31 -34.90
C PHE A 305 -1.27 -3.60 -34.92
N VAL A 306 -1.79 -4.70 -34.36
CA VAL A 306 -1.06 -5.98 -34.31
C VAL A 306 -0.84 -6.63 -35.67
N LYS A 307 -1.55 -6.18 -36.72
CA LYS A 307 -1.34 -6.64 -38.09
C LYS A 307 -0.23 -5.87 -38.80
N LEU A 308 0.21 -4.74 -38.25
CA LEU A 308 1.32 -3.97 -38.80
C LEU A 308 2.63 -4.73 -38.55
N SER A 309 3.54 -4.68 -39.51
CA SER A 309 4.88 -5.26 -39.39
C SER A 309 5.73 -4.65 -38.26
N GLU A 310 5.32 -3.50 -37.75
CA GLU A 310 6.00 -2.73 -36.70
C GLU A 310 5.60 -3.15 -35.28
N CYS A 311 4.58 -3.99 -35.12
CA CYS A 311 4.21 -4.55 -33.83
C CYS A 311 5.26 -5.58 -33.37
N SER A 312 5.90 -5.32 -32.23
CA SER A 312 6.94 -6.20 -31.69
C SER A 312 6.37 -7.39 -30.93
N ASN A 313 7.17 -8.47 -30.85
CA ASN A 313 6.85 -9.61 -29.98
C ASN A 313 6.89 -9.21 -28.50
N ASP A 314 7.74 -8.25 -28.12
CA ASP A 314 7.83 -7.74 -26.75
C ASP A 314 6.50 -7.10 -26.32
N PHE A 315 5.91 -6.27 -27.19
CA PHE A 315 4.58 -5.72 -26.95
C PHE A 315 3.52 -6.81 -26.82
N LEU A 316 3.47 -7.77 -27.74
CA LEU A 316 2.47 -8.85 -27.71
C LEU A 316 2.59 -9.73 -26.47
N HIS A 317 3.80 -9.91 -25.95
CA HIS A 317 4.04 -10.70 -24.74
C HIS A 317 3.56 -9.99 -23.47
N HIS A 318 3.77 -8.67 -23.39
CA HIS A 318 3.54 -7.89 -22.18
C HIS A 318 2.21 -7.15 -22.15
N TYR A 319 1.62 -6.84 -23.31
CA TYR A 319 0.35 -6.11 -23.38
C TYR A 319 -0.78 -6.91 -22.73
N LYS A 320 -1.41 -6.31 -21.73
CA LYS A 320 -2.43 -6.96 -20.91
C LYS A 320 -3.84 -6.56 -21.33
N SER A 321 -4.15 -5.26 -21.27
CA SER A 321 -5.48 -4.76 -21.58
C SER A 321 -5.51 -3.24 -21.83
N THR A 322 -6.61 -2.80 -22.47
CA THR A 322 -7.01 -1.39 -22.52
C THR A 322 -8.15 -1.17 -21.55
N ILE A 323 -7.99 -0.20 -20.65
CA ILE A 323 -9.02 0.25 -19.73
C ILE A 323 -9.73 1.47 -20.33
N CYS A 324 -11.04 1.42 -20.46
CA CYS A 324 -11.84 2.54 -20.97
C CYS A 324 -12.60 3.21 -19.82
N ASP A 325 -12.15 4.38 -19.39
CA ASP A 325 -12.73 5.11 -18.26
C ASP A 325 -13.59 6.29 -18.72
N ASN A 326 -14.92 6.19 -18.57
CA ASN A 326 -15.83 7.29 -18.91
C ASN A 326 -15.82 8.38 -17.82
N ILE A 327 -15.17 9.50 -18.10
CA ILE A 327 -14.98 10.63 -17.17
C ILE A 327 -16.32 11.15 -16.63
N VAL A 328 -17.37 11.19 -17.46
CA VAL A 328 -18.69 11.71 -17.07
C VAL A 328 -19.64 10.64 -16.54
N ASP A 329 -19.18 9.39 -16.39
CA ASP A 329 -19.92 8.40 -15.60
C ASP A 329 -19.71 8.68 -14.11
N VAL A 330 -20.48 9.65 -13.61
CA VAL A 330 -20.57 10.03 -12.21
C VAL A 330 -22.00 9.79 -11.73
N LYS A 331 -22.16 9.35 -10.48
CA LYS A 331 -23.48 9.12 -9.90
C LYS A 331 -24.12 10.49 -9.62
N SER A 332 -25.12 10.83 -10.42
CA SER A 332 -26.04 11.96 -10.23
C SER A 332 -26.86 11.85 -8.95
#